data_AF-A0A357A8C1-F1
#
_entry.id   AF-A0A357A8C1-F1
#
_cell.length_a   1.000
_cell.length_b   1.000
_cell.length_c   1.000
_cell.angle_alpha   90.00
_cell.angle_beta   90.00
_cell.angle_gamma   90.00
#
_symmetry.space_group_name_H-M   'P 1'
#
loop_
_entity.id
_entity.type
_entity.pdbx_description
1 polymer ?
#
loop_
_entity_poly.entity_id
_entity_poly.type
_entity_poly.pdbx_seq_one_letter_code
_entity_poly.pdbx_strand_id
1 'polypeptide(L)' 'MEPLHQIDSLLPGRPQIGPEQRQKQAQERRELEKQEGYQKLLDLCAIAEPEAAQRLAAAHPQWGYKIINGWVHNQAEDIK' A
#
# COMPACT_ATOMS: atom_id res chain seq x y z
N MET A 1 42.33 -7.93 -10.47
CA MET A 1 41.13 -7.07 -10.50
C MET A 1 40.59 -7.13 -11.91
N GLU A 2 39.61 -7.98 -12.12
CA GLU A 2 38.99 -8.18 -13.44
C GLU A 2 37.78 -7.23 -13.60
N PRO A 3 37.53 -6.69 -14.79
CA PRO A 3 36.46 -5.72 -15.01
C PRO A 3 35.08 -6.40 -14.96
N LEU A 4 34.20 -5.91 -14.09
CA LEU A 4 32.80 -6.35 -13.91
C LEU A 4 31.90 -5.91 -15.10
N HIS A 5 32.21 -6.32 -16.32
CA HIS A 5 31.38 -6.07 -17.52
C HIS A 5 30.71 -7.34 -18.06
N GLN A 6 30.33 -8.27 -17.19
CA GLN A 6 29.57 -9.45 -17.56
C GLN A 6 28.50 -9.73 -16.51
N ILE A 7 27.48 -8.87 -16.46
CA ILE A 7 26.17 -9.34 -16.00
C ILE A 7 25.47 -9.83 -17.24
N ASP A 8 25.41 -11.16 -17.33
CA ASP A 8 24.77 -11.95 -18.36
C ASP A 8 23.37 -11.41 -18.69
N SER A 9 23.20 -10.86 -19.89
CA SER A 9 21.91 -10.41 -20.44
C SER A 9 20.96 -11.56 -20.81
N LEU A 10 21.24 -12.79 -20.35
CA LEU A 10 20.56 -14.03 -20.72
C LEU A 10 19.93 -14.75 -19.52
N LEU A 11 19.42 -14.01 -18.53
CA LEU A 11 18.48 -14.59 -17.56
C LEU A 11 17.14 -14.90 -18.26
N PRO A 12 16.72 -16.17 -18.39
CA PRO A 12 15.40 -16.47 -18.91
C PRO A 12 14.36 -16.08 -17.86
N GLY A 13 13.46 -15.17 -18.25
CA GLY A 13 12.14 -15.11 -17.62
C GLY A 13 12.00 -14.20 -16.40
N ARG A 14 12.36 -12.93 -16.51
CA ARG A 14 11.38 -11.95 -16.00
C ARG A 14 10.25 -11.98 -17.02
N PRO A 15 9.04 -12.50 -16.71
CA PRO A 15 7.94 -12.36 -17.64
C PRO A 15 7.84 -10.89 -17.99
N GLN A 16 7.93 -10.56 -19.28
CA GLN A 16 7.61 -9.23 -19.76
C GLN A 16 6.11 -9.08 -19.57
N ILE A 17 5.72 -8.76 -18.33
CA ILE A 17 4.34 -8.50 -17.99
C ILE A 17 3.94 -7.29 -18.83
N GLY A 18 3.00 -7.52 -19.74
CA GLY A 18 2.49 -6.49 -20.64
C GLY A 18 1.98 -5.29 -19.83
N PRO A 19 1.83 -4.11 -20.45
CA PRO A 19 1.35 -2.91 -19.76
C PRO A 19 0.06 -3.18 -18.95
N GLU A 20 -0.86 -4.00 -19.49
CA GLU A 20 -2.09 -4.41 -18.81
C GLU A 20 -1.87 -5.28 -17.57
N GLN A 21 -0.94 -6.24 -17.62
CA GLN A 21 -0.62 -7.08 -16.47
C GLN A 21 0.18 -6.33 -15.40
N ARG A 22 1.01 -5.35 -15.79
CA ARG A 22 1.65 -4.42 -14.85
C ARG A 22 0.62 -3.55 -14.12
N GLN A 23 -0.41 -3.09 -14.83
CA GLN A 23 -1.50 -2.33 -14.22
C GLN A 23 -2.30 -3.18 -13.22
N LYS A 24 -2.63 -4.43 -13.57
CA LYS A 24 -3.31 -5.36 -12.65
C LYS A 24 -2.49 -5.62 -11.39
N GLN A 25 -1.20 -5.96 -11.54
CA GLN A 25 -0.33 -6.14 -10.38
C GLN A 25 -0.16 -4.87 -9.53
N ALA A 26 -0.18 -3.69 -10.15
CA ALA A 26 -0.12 -2.44 -9.41
C ALA A 26 -1.43 -2.17 -8.65
N GLN A 27 -2.59 -2.53 -9.20
CA GLN A 27 -3.87 -2.48 -8.50
C GLN A 27 -3.90 -3.48 -7.34
N GLU A 28 -3.55 -4.74 -7.55
CA GLU A 28 -3.51 -5.76 -6.50
C GLU A 28 -2.60 -5.35 -5.33
N ARG A 29 -1.42 -4.79 -5.64
CA ARG A 29 -0.53 -4.25 -4.59
C ARG A 29 -1.13 -3.09 -3.83
N ARG A 30 -1.83 -2.18 -4.51
CA ARG A 30 -2.50 -1.05 -3.85
C ARG A 30 -3.65 -1.52 -2.96
N GLU A 31 -4.41 -2.51 -3.42
CA GLU A 31 -5.49 -3.11 -2.63
C GLU A 31 -4.94 -3.82 -1.39
N LEU A 32 -3.86 -4.58 -1.54
CA LEU A 32 -3.18 -5.21 -0.42
C LEU A 32 -2.65 -4.17 0.57
N GLU A 33 -1.93 -3.15 0.09
CA GLU A 33 -1.41 -2.07 0.95
C GLU A 33 -2.55 -1.36 1.69
N LYS A 34 -3.70 -1.16 1.04
CA LYS A 34 -4.89 -0.57 1.67
C LYS A 34 -5.47 -1.48 2.76
N GLN A 35 -5.53 -2.79 2.54
CA GLN A 35 -6.01 -3.76 3.53
C GLN A 35 -5.08 -3.84 4.74
N GLU A 36 -3.77 -3.91 4.51
CA GLU A 36 -2.77 -3.89 5.57
C GLU A 36 -2.78 -2.57 6.35
N GLY A 37 -2.94 -1.45 5.63
CA GLY A 37 -3.10 -0.13 6.23
C GLY A 37 -4.32 -0.05 7.14
N TYR A 38 -5.47 -0.59 6.70
CA TYR A 38 -6.69 -0.67 7.51
C TYR A 38 -6.47 -1.46 8.80
N GLN A 39 -5.85 -2.64 8.73
CA GLN A 39 -5.56 -3.45 9.91
C GLN A 39 -4.67 -2.69 10.90
N LYS A 40 -3.62 -2.02 10.44
CA LYS A 40 -2.76 -1.20 11.31
C LYS A 40 -3.51 -0.05 11.97
N LEU A 41 -4.42 0.60 11.26
CA LEU A 41 -5.24 1.67 11.83
C LEU A 41 -6.17 1.12 12.93
N LEU A 42 -6.75 -0.07 12.74
CA LEU A 42 -7.54 -0.74 13.77
C LEU A 42 -6.69 -1.09 14.99
N ASP A 43 -5.50 -1.66 14.79
CA ASP A 43 -4.59 -2.03 15.88
C ASP A 43 -4.21 -0.79 16.72
N LEU A 44 -3.91 0.33 16.06
CA LEU A 44 -3.61 1.61 16.72
C LEU A 44 -4.82 2.16 17.49
N CYS A 45 -6.02 2.04 16.95
CA CYS A 45 -7.25 2.43 17.66
C CYS A 45 -7.50 1.51 18.87
N ALA A 46 -7.23 0.21 18.75
CA ALA A 46 -7.44 -0.79 19.81
C ALA A 46 -6.51 -0.57 21.01
N ILE A 47 -5.28 -0.09 20.79
CA ILE A 47 -4.34 0.28 21.86
C ILE A 47 -4.53 1.71 22.38
N ALA A 48 -5.63 2.37 22.01
CA ALA A 48 -5.94 3.75 22.38
C ALA A 48 -4.88 4.78 21.93
N GLU A 49 -4.29 4.57 20.75
CA GLU A 49 -3.35 5.49 20.09
C GLU A 49 -3.99 6.15 18.83
N PRO A 50 -5.10 6.90 18.99
CA PRO A 50 -5.83 7.45 17.85
C PRO A 50 -5.04 8.52 17.09
N GLU A 51 -4.11 9.21 17.75
CA GLU A 51 -3.25 10.21 17.11
C GLU A 51 -2.24 9.55 16.17
N ALA A 52 -1.67 8.41 16.57
CA ALA A 52 -0.78 7.62 15.72
C ALA A 52 -1.55 7.09 14.50
N ALA A 53 -2.77 6.58 14.71
CA ALA A 53 -3.65 6.16 13.63
C ALA A 53 -3.97 7.33 12.68
N GLN A 54 -4.23 8.52 13.22
CA GLN A 54 -4.53 9.70 12.41
C GLN A 54 -3.32 10.14 11.57
N ARG A 55 -2.11 10.14 12.14
CA ARG A 55 -0.87 10.43 11.39
C ARG A 55 -0.63 9.40 10.29
N LEU A 56 -0.85 8.12 10.58
CA LEU A 56 -0.69 7.06 9.60
C LEU A 56 -1.69 7.19 8.44
N ALA A 57 -2.97 7.46 8.74
CA ALA A 57 -3.98 7.70 7.72
C ALA A 57 -3.68 8.97 6.88
N ALA A 58 -3.17 10.03 7.51
CA ALA A 58 -2.77 11.26 6.81
C ALA A 58 -1.53 11.07 5.92
N ALA A 59 -0.61 10.18 6.29
CA ALA A 59 0.56 9.82 5.48
C ALA A 59 0.19 8.97 4.25
N HIS A 60 -0.94 8.27 4.29
CA HIS A 60 -1.43 7.39 3.22
C HIS A 60 -2.84 7.77 2.74
N PRO A 61 -3.02 8.96 2.14
CA PRO A 61 -4.33 9.41 1.67
C PRO A 61 -4.93 8.47 0.61
N GLN A 62 -4.10 7.71 -0.11
CA GLN A 62 -4.54 6.73 -1.11
C GLN A 62 -5.37 5.57 -0.52
N TRP A 63 -5.27 5.31 0.78
CA TRP A 63 -6.09 4.28 1.43
C TRP A 63 -7.54 4.73 1.61
N GLY A 64 -7.78 6.05 1.67
CA GLY A 64 -9.13 6.61 1.83
C GLY A 64 -9.72 6.43 3.23
N TYR A 65 -8.90 6.24 4.26
CA TYR A 65 -9.36 6.15 5.65
C TYR A 65 -9.13 7.46 6.42
N LYS A 66 -9.92 7.67 7.46
CA LYS A 66 -9.78 8.77 8.43
C LYS A 66 -10.03 8.23 9.83
N ILE A 67 -9.39 8.83 10.83
CA ILE A 67 -9.68 8.51 12.23
C ILE A 67 -10.61 9.59 12.78
N ILE A 68 -11.76 9.17 13.32
CA ILE A 68 -12.77 10.04 13.92
C ILE A 68 -13.12 9.47 15.29
N ASN A 69 -12.86 10.22 16.36
CA ASN A 69 -13.13 9.80 17.75
C ASN A 69 -12.52 8.43 18.11
N GLY A 70 -11.35 8.09 17.56
CA GLY A 70 -10.70 6.80 17.76
C GLY A 70 -11.28 5.64 16.95
N TRP A 71 -12.09 5.93 15.94
CA TRP A 71 -12.64 4.92 15.02
C TRP A 71 -12.12 5.15 13.60
N VAL A 72 -11.83 4.05 12.91
CA VAL A 72 -11.46 4.08 11.49
C VAL A 72 -12.72 4.30 10.65
N HIS A 73 -12.70 5.33 9.82
CA HIS A 73 -13.80 5.74 8.95
C HIS A 73 -13.34 5.75 7.50
N ASN A 74 -14.20 5.31 6.59
CA ASN A 74 -13.89 5.24 5.16
C ASN A 74 -14.39 6.51 4.45
N GLN A 75 -13.46 7.35 3.99
CA GLN A 75 -13.77 8.60 3.29
C GLN A 75 -14.42 8.37 1.92
N ALA A 76 -14.25 7.20 1.31
CA ALA A 76 -14.87 6.89 0.02
C ALA A 76 -16.39 6.68 0.13
N GLU A 77 -16.92 6.41 1.34
CA GLU A 77 -18.35 6.21 1.58
C GLU A 77 -19.10 7.50 1.91
N ASP A 78 -18.38 8.61 2.20
CA ASP A 78 -18.95 9.91 2.57
C ASP A 78 -19.39 10.74 1.34
N ILE A 79 -19.01 10.33 0.13
CA ILE A 79 -19.44 10.94 -1.14
C ILE A 79 -20.65 10.16 -1.68
N LYS A 80 -21.81 10.28 -1.03
CA LYS A 80 -23.10 9.80 -1.56
C LYS A 80 -24.23 10.76 -1.26
#